data_AF-A0A836JF52-F1
#
_entry.id   AF-A0A836JF52-F1
#
_cell.length_a   1.000
_cell.length_b   1.000
_cell.length_c   1.000
_cell.angle_alpha   90.00
_cell.angle_beta   90.00
_cell.angle_gamma   90.00
#
_symmetry.space_group_name_H-M   'P 1'
#
loop_
_entity.id
_entity.type
_entity.pdbx_description
1 polymer ?
#
loop_
_entity_poly.entity_id
_entity_poly.type
_entity_poly.pdbx_seq_one_letter_code
_entity_poly.pdbx_strand_id
1 'polypeptide(L)'
;QKMDQRICIKFCVKNKIKCADAFRTVAYGEAILDRSNVYRNDEERAGRSCPSTSTTNENIDEVKKIVLANRRITVREVAEDLNISIGSCHSIFINDLWKNKNWLLHHDNAPAHTLLLVREFLAKNNTLMMPQPPYSPDLALCDFFLFLKRPMKGRRYATIEEIKTASKEELNKITKNDFLKCFEDWKKR
;
A
#
# COMPACT_ATOMS: atom_id res chain seq x y z
N GLN A 1 -16.05 -30.29 -14.97
CA GLN A 1 -16.89 -31.12 -14.07
C GLN A 1 -16.83 -30.70 -12.59
N LYS A 2 -15.75 -30.94 -11.83
CA LYS A 2 -15.72 -30.58 -10.38
C LYS A 2 -15.75 -29.07 -10.10
N MET A 3 -15.24 -28.24 -11.02
CA MET A 3 -15.27 -26.77 -10.89
C MET A 3 -16.70 -26.22 -11.12
N ASP A 4 -17.39 -26.75 -12.13
CA ASP A 4 -18.76 -26.34 -12.48
C ASP A 4 -19.75 -26.68 -11.36
N GLN A 5 -19.57 -27.85 -10.74
CA GLN A 5 -20.31 -28.26 -9.54
C GLN A 5 -20.16 -27.28 -8.38
N ARG A 6 -18.95 -26.77 -8.13
CA ARG A 6 -18.69 -25.78 -7.07
C ARG A 6 -19.35 -24.43 -7.36
N ILE A 7 -19.43 -24.04 -8.63
CA ILE A 7 -20.10 -22.81 -9.05
C ILE A 7 -21.61 -22.93 -8.82
N CYS A 8 -22.23 -24.06 -9.19
CA CYS A 8 -23.63 -24.32 -8.93
C CYS A 8 -23.96 -24.38 -7.43
N ILE A 9 -23.10 -25.01 -6.61
CA ILE A 9 -23.28 -25.02 -5.15
C ILE A 9 -23.22 -23.60 -4.59
N LYS A 10 -22.23 -22.78 -4.99
CA LYS A 10 -22.15 -21.37 -4.57
C LYS A 10 -23.39 -20.56 -4.98
N PHE A 11 -23.95 -20.84 -6.15
CA PHE A 11 -25.20 -20.22 -6.59
C PHE A 11 -26.38 -20.60 -5.69
N CYS A 12 -26.53 -21.88 -5.32
CA CYS A 12 -27.58 -22.33 -4.41
C CYS A 12 -27.45 -21.71 -3.01
N VAL A 13 -26.23 -21.66 -2.45
CA VAL A 13 -25.94 -21.01 -1.16
C VAL A 13 -26.32 -19.53 -1.20
N LYS A 14 -25.96 -18.81 -2.27
CA LYS A 14 -26.29 -17.39 -2.45
C LYS A 14 -27.80 -17.12 -2.54
N ASN A 15 -28.58 -18.11 -2.99
CA ASN A 15 -30.04 -18.04 -3.07
C ASN A 15 -30.75 -18.64 -1.84
N LYS A 16 -30.02 -18.91 -0.75
CA LYS A 16 -30.54 -19.49 0.52
C LYS A 16 -31.22 -20.85 0.33
N ILE A 17 -30.86 -21.60 -0.70
CA ILE A 17 -31.34 -22.97 -0.91
C ILE A 17 -30.54 -23.88 0.04
N LYS A 18 -31.25 -24.68 0.85
CA LYS A 18 -30.57 -25.59 1.80
C LYS A 18 -29.75 -26.63 1.04
N CYS A 19 -28.59 -27.00 1.58
CA CYS A 19 -27.68 -27.97 0.96
C CYS A 19 -28.33 -29.31 0.60
N ALA A 20 -29.30 -29.77 1.40
CA ALA A 20 -30.05 -30.99 1.12
C ALA A 20 -30.92 -30.90 -0.15
N ASP A 21 -31.44 -29.70 -0.46
CA ASP A 21 -32.24 -29.42 -1.64
C ASP A 21 -31.35 -29.13 -2.85
N ALA A 22 -30.20 -28.46 -2.63
CA ALA A 22 -29.17 -28.24 -3.65
C ALA A 22 -28.60 -29.57 -4.19
N PHE A 23 -28.41 -30.57 -3.32
CA PHE A 23 -27.97 -31.91 -3.72
C PHE A 23 -28.97 -32.60 -4.66
N ARG A 24 -30.27 -32.27 -4.57
CA ARG A 24 -31.33 -32.81 -5.44
C ARG A 24 -31.52 -32.01 -6.73
N THR A 25 -31.29 -30.70 -6.70
CA THR A 25 -31.53 -29.81 -7.86
C THR A 25 -30.36 -29.72 -8.83
N VAL A 26 -29.13 -29.95 -8.37
CA VAL A 26 -27.95 -29.85 -9.23
C VAL A 26 -27.73 -31.19 -9.97
N ALA A 27 -28.24 -31.27 -11.19
CA ALA A 27 -28.26 -32.46 -12.04
C ALA A 27 -26.87 -32.88 -12.59
N TYR A 28 -26.05 -33.55 -11.77
CA TYR A 28 -24.77 -34.12 -12.22
C TYR A 28 -24.64 -35.64 -12.01
N GLY A 29 -25.71 -36.43 -12.22
CA GLY A 29 -25.63 -37.89 -12.36
C GLY A 29 -24.78 -38.61 -11.28
N GLU A 30 -24.07 -39.69 -11.64
CA GLU A 30 -23.18 -40.45 -10.72
C GLU A 30 -21.84 -39.75 -10.41
N ALA A 31 -21.56 -38.59 -11.01
CA ALA A 31 -20.29 -37.88 -10.89
C ALA A 31 -20.33 -36.71 -9.87
N ILE A 32 -21.19 -36.80 -8.85
CA ILE A 32 -21.40 -35.74 -7.84
C ILE A 32 -20.29 -35.76 -6.79
N LEU A 33 -19.89 -34.58 -6.29
CA LEU A 33 -19.03 -34.45 -5.11
C LEU A 33 -19.65 -35.19 -3.93
N ASP A 34 -18.87 -36.01 -3.22
CA ASP A 34 -19.34 -36.69 -2.00
C ASP A 34 -20.06 -35.72 -1.04
N ARG A 35 -21.11 -36.20 -0.37
CA ARG A 35 -21.99 -35.41 0.49
C ARG A 35 -21.21 -34.59 1.52
N SER A 36 -20.12 -35.15 2.05
CA SER A 36 -19.21 -34.49 2.99
C SER A 36 -18.49 -33.27 2.39
N ASN A 37 -18.15 -33.32 1.10
CA ASN A 37 -17.53 -32.21 0.38
C ASN A 37 -18.52 -31.10 0.00
N VAL A 38 -19.80 -31.41 -0.16
CA VAL A 38 -20.84 -30.41 -0.40
C VAL A 38 -21.06 -29.57 0.86
N TYR A 39 -21.20 -30.19 2.04
CA TYR A 39 -21.28 -29.48 3.32
C TYR A 39 -20.04 -28.63 3.63
N ARG A 40 -18.83 -29.14 3.33
CA ARG A 40 -17.57 -28.36 3.48
C ARG A 40 -17.50 -27.09 2.62
N ASN A 41 -18.28 -27.01 1.54
CA ASN A 41 -18.35 -25.81 0.69
C ASN A 41 -19.52 -24.88 1.07
N ASP A 42 -20.45 -25.35 1.93
CA ASP A 42 -21.56 -24.59 2.50
C ASP A 42 -21.14 -23.82 3.75
N GLU A 43 -20.14 -24.33 4.47
CA GLU A 43 -19.41 -23.51 5.42
C GLU A 43 -18.69 -22.39 4.64
N GLU A 44 -19.26 -21.17 4.71
CA GLU A 44 -18.46 -19.97 4.55
C GLU A 44 -17.23 -20.16 5.43
N ARG A 45 -16.09 -20.41 4.78
CA ARG A 45 -14.81 -20.49 5.46
C ARG A 45 -14.69 -19.16 6.20
N ALA A 46 -14.91 -19.21 7.51
CA ALA A 46 -14.60 -18.13 8.41
C ALA A 46 -13.08 -17.94 8.26
N GLY A 47 -12.69 -17.08 7.32
CA GLY A 47 -11.32 -16.59 7.24
C GLY A 47 -11.00 -16.08 8.63
N ARG A 48 -9.82 -16.44 9.16
CA ARG A 48 -9.38 -16.14 10.52
C ARG A 48 -9.82 -14.75 10.97
N SER A 49 -10.98 -14.66 11.61
CA SER A 49 -11.50 -13.47 12.27
C SER A 49 -10.98 -13.48 13.71
N CYS A 50 -9.67 -13.69 13.83
CA CYS A 50 -8.94 -13.24 15.00
C CYS A 50 -8.48 -11.83 14.63
N PRO A 51 -9.00 -10.77 15.27
CA PRO A 51 -8.41 -9.45 15.11
C PRO A 51 -6.93 -9.60 15.42
N SER A 52 -6.05 -9.19 14.52
CA SER A 52 -4.64 -9.23 14.83
C SER A 52 -4.44 -8.33 16.05
N THR A 53 -3.89 -8.85 17.13
CA THR A 53 -3.57 -8.09 18.36
C THR A 53 -2.63 -6.92 18.10
N SER A 54 -2.03 -6.88 16.90
CA SER A 54 -1.13 -5.83 16.43
C SER A 54 -1.82 -4.67 15.70
N THR A 55 -3.04 -4.85 15.17
CA THR A 55 -3.85 -3.80 14.51
C THR A 55 -5.00 -3.37 15.41
N THR A 56 -4.68 -2.98 16.65
CA THR A 56 -5.66 -2.33 17.54
C THR A 56 -5.73 -0.84 17.23
N ASN A 57 -6.83 -0.17 17.57
CA ASN A 57 -6.98 1.27 17.34
C ASN A 57 -5.87 2.08 18.05
N GLU A 58 -5.41 1.61 19.21
CA GLU A 58 -4.32 2.19 19.98
C GLU A 58 -3.00 2.17 19.19
N ASN A 59 -2.64 1.03 18.61
CA ASN A 59 -1.42 0.92 17.80
C ASN A 59 -1.50 1.79 16.54
N ILE A 60 -2.69 1.85 15.91
CA ILE A 60 -2.91 2.72 14.75
C ILE A 60 -2.70 4.19 15.12
N ASP A 61 -3.21 4.64 16.26
CA ASP A 61 -3.06 6.02 16.70
C ASP A 61 -1.63 6.37 17.14
N GLU A 62 -0.91 5.44 17.77
CA GLU A 62 0.52 5.63 18.05
C GLU A 62 1.36 5.67 16.77
N VAL A 63 1.10 4.81 15.78
CA VAL A 63 1.73 4.90 14.45
C VAL A 63 1.48 6.29 13.84
N LYS A 64 0.24 6.81 13.90
CA LYS A 64 -0.07 8.16 13.39
C LYS A 64 0.73 9.23 14.12
N LYS A 65 0.84 9.18 15.45
CA LYS A 65 1.64 10.15 16.23
C LYS A 65 3.11 10.12 15.80
N ILE A 66 3.69 8.93 15.68
CA ILE A 66 5.09 8.76 15.29
C ILE A 66 5.33 9.29 13.87
N VAL A 67 4.45 8.97 12.92
CA VAL A 67 4.54 9.45 11.53
C VAL A 67 4.36 10.96 11.42
N LEU A 68 3.44 11.55 12.19
CA LEU A 68 3.24 13.00 12.24
C LEU A 68 4.44 13.70 12.88
N ALA A 69 5.02 13.11 13.93
CA ALA A 69 6.21 13.65 14.58
C ALA A 69 7.43 13.55 13.65
N ASN A 70 7.59 12.47 12.90
CA ASN A 70 8.70 12.26 11.97
C ASN A 70 8.25 11.60 10.66
N ARG A 71 7.96 12.42 9.65
CA ARG A 71 7.58 11.92 8.32
C ARG A 71 8.68 11.13 7.58
N ARG A 72 9.91 11.08 8.10
CA ARG A 72 11.00 10.25 7.53
C ARG A 72 11.06 8.84 8.10
N ILE A 73 10.28 8.53 9.12
CA ILE A 73 10.41 7.26 9.80
C ILE A 73 10.08 6.10 8.85
N THR A 74 10.91 5.08 8.88
CA THR A 74 10.74 3.88 8.07
C THR A 74 9.77 2.91 8.75
N VAL A 75 9.11 2.07 7.95
CA VAL A 75 8.23 1.01 8.47
C VAL A 75 8.96 0.08 9.45
N ARG A 76 10.28 -0.09 9.29
CA ARG A 76 11.12 -0.89 10.20
C ARG A 76 11.31 -0.19 11.54
N GLU A 77 11.70 1.07 11.53
CA GLU A 77 11.87 1.86 12.77
C GLU A 77 10.55 1.94 13.55
N VAL A 78 9.40 2.16 12.88
CA VAL A 78 8.09 2.15 13.55
C VAL A 78 7.76 0.78 14.13
N ALA A 79 8.09 -0.30 13.41
CA ALA A 79 7.83 -1.66 13.88
C ALA A 79 8.67 -1.99 15.13
N GLU A 80 9.91 -1.51 15.19
CA GLU A 80 10.80 -1.64 16.34
C GLU A 80 10.29 -0.81 17.53
N ASP A 81 9.92 0.46 17.31
CA ASP A 81 9.42 1.37 18.36
C ASP A 81 8.14 0.84 19.03
N LEU A 82 7.23 0.26 18.25
CA LEU A 82 5.95 -0.25 18.73
C LEU A 82 5.97 -1.75 19.05
N ASN A 83 7.13 -2.41 18.86
CA ASN A 83 7.32 -3.85 19.03
C ASN A 83 6.23 -4.69 18.31
N ILE A 84 5.89 -4.30 17.09
CA ILE A 84 4.94 -5.01 16.22
C ILE A 84 5.66 -5.67 15.06
N SER A 85 5.03 -6.68 14.45
CA SER A 85 5.61 -7.29 13.24
C SER A 85 5.66 -6.27 12.09
N ILE A 86 6.71 -6.32 11.25
CA ILE A 86 6.83 -5.48 10.05
C ILE A 86 5.59 -5.63 9.15
N GLY A 87 5.04 -6.84 9.01
CA GLY A 87 3.84 -7.09 8.22
C GLY A 87 2.59 -6.41 8.79
N SER A 88 2.46 -6.37 10.12
CA SER A 88 1.40 -5.64 10.81
C SER A 88 1.55 -4.14 10.63
N CYS A 89 2.76 -3.61 10.85
CA CYS A 89 3.08 -2.20 10.61
C CYS A 89 2.73 -1.80 9.18
N HIS A 90 3.17 -2.60 8.19
CA HIS A 90 2.85 -2.38 6.78
C HIS A 90 1.35 -2.41 6.50
N SER A 91 0.61 -3.32 7.15
CA SER A 91 -0.86 -3.37 7.03
C SER A 91 -1.53 -2.13 7.60
N ILE A 92 -1.05 -1.60 8.73
CA ILE A 92 -1.53 -0.34 9.33
C ILE A 92 -1.24 0.84 8.38
N PHE A 93 -0.01 0.93 7.87
CA PHE A 93 0.37 1.99 6.93
C PHE A 93 -0.51 1.96 5.67
N ILE A 94 -0.69 0.80 5.04
CA ILE A 94 -1.50 0.69 3.82
C ILE A 94 -2.98 0.91 4.11
N ASN A 95 -3.55 0.17 5.06
CA ASN A 95 -5.00 0.10 5.23
C ASN A 95 -5.56 1.27 6.03
N ASP A 96 -4.81 1.80 6.99
CA ASP A 96 -5.31 2.79 7.95
C ASP A 96 -4.75 4.19 7.74
N LEU A 97 -3.50 4.32 7.27
CA LEU A 97 -2.93 5.64 6.97
C LEU A 97 -3.10 5.99 5.49
N TRP A 98 -2.75 5.08 4.58
CA TRP A 98 -2.70 5.39 3.16
C TRP A 98 -4.08 5.33 2.51
N LYS A 99 -4.91 4.32 2.81
CA LYS A 99 -6.29 4.27 2.28
C LYS A 99 -7.21 5.35 2.86
N ASN A 100 -6.94 5.86 4.05
CA ASN A 100 -7.75 6.89 4.71
C ASN A 100 -7.39 8.35 4.31
N LYS A 101 -6.69 8.54 3.17
CA LYS A 101 -6.56 9.83 2.46
C LYS A 101 -5.82 10.96 3.19
N ASN A 102 -5.00 10.66 4.19
CA ASN A 102 -4.28 11.71 4.93
C ASN A 102 -2.92 12.11 4.30
N TRP A 103 -2.68 11.73 3.05
CA TRP A 103 -1.46 12.02 2.30
C TRP A 103 -1.79 12.42 0.87
N LEU A 104 -0.98 13.34 0.32
CA LEU A 104 -1.08 13.84 -1.04
C LEU A 104 0.20 13.44 -1.77
N LEU A 105 0.04 12.84 -2.94
CA LEU A 105 1.16 12.54 -3.83
C LEU A 105 1.50 13.78 -4.64
N HIS A 106 2.77 14.18 -4.60
CA HIS A 106 3.29 15.27 -5.41
C HIS A 106 4.38 14.72 -6.34
N HIS A 107 4.18 14.81 -7.65
CA HIS A 107 5.17 14.48 -8.68
C HIS A 107 5.11 15.51 -9.81
N ASP A 108 6.13 15.53 -10.66
CA ASP A 108 6.17 16.39 -11.84
C ASP A 108 5.21 15.93 -12.94
N ASN A 109 5.00 16.78 -13.95
CA ASN A 109 4.14 16.49 -15.10
C ASN A 109 4.87 15.74 -16.22
N ALA A 110 5.86 14.89 -15.89
CA ALA A 110 6.53 14.06 -16.88
C ALA A 110 5.50 13.18 -17.62
N PRO A 111 5.66 12.93 -18.93
CA PRO A 111 4.68 12.16 -19.71
C PRO A 111 4.33 10.78 -19.11
N ALA A 112 5.32 10.12 -18.48
CA ALA A 112 5.13 8.85 -17.79
C ALA A 112 4.19 8.97 -16.57
N HIS A 113 4.19 10.10 -15.87
CA HIS A 113 3.34 10.35 -14.70
C HIS A 113 1.94 10.86 -15.10
N THR A 114 1.83 11.55 -16.23
CA THR A 114 0.54 12.06 -16.73
C THR A 114 -0.26 11.04 -17.56
N LEU A 115 0.33 9.89 -17.87
CA LEU A 115 -0.31 8.85 -18.67
C LEU A 115 -1.62 8.38 -18.03
N LEU A 116 -2.64 8.13 -18.87
CA LEU A 116 -3.97 7.73 -18.42
C LEU A 116 -3.93 6.49 -17.52
N LEU A 117 -3.15 5.47 -17.88
CA LEU A 117 -2.98 4.25 -17.08
C LEU A 117 -2.51 4.53 -15.65
N VAL A 118 -1.60 5.49 -15.48
CA VAL A 118 -1.07 5.87 -14.16
C VAL A 118 -2.14 6.65 -13.39
N ARG A 119 -2.84 7.59 -14.04
CA ARG A 119 -3.92 8.35 -13.41
C ARG A 119 -5.08 7.46 -12.96
N GLU A 120 -5.47 6.50 -13.79
CA GLU A 120 -6.49 5.49 -13.46
C GLU A 120 -6.04 4.59 -12.31
N PHE A 121 -4.77 4.16 -12.30
CA PHE A 121 -4.21 3.41 -11.19
C PHE A 121 -4.25 4.21 -9.89
N LEU A 122 -3.83 5.48 -9.90
CA LEU A 122 -3.86 6.34 -8.72
C LEU A 122 -5.31 6.56 -8.23
N ALA A 123 -6.24 6.82 -9.14
CA ALA A 123 -7.66 6.98 -8.81
C ALA A 123 -8.26 5.69 -8.21
N LYS A 124 -7.97 4.52 -8.80
CA LYS A 124 -8.42 3.22 -8.30
C LYS A 124 -7.89 2.91 -6.90
N ASN A 125 -6.67 3.37 -6.59
CA ASN A 125 -6.07 3.22 -5.27
C ASN A 125 -6.43 4.37 -4.31
N ASN A 126 -7.32 5.28 -4.69
CA ASN A 126 -7.72 6.46 -3.90
C ASN A 126 -6.55 7.37 -3.50
N THR A 127 -5.48 7.41 -4.31
CA THR A 127 -4.35 8.31 -4.09
C THR A 127 -4.69 9.69 -4.62
N LEU A 128 -4.75 10.68 -3.71
CA LEU A 128 -4.94 12.07 -4.09
C LEU A 128 -3.62 12.64 -4.63
N MET A 129 -3.68 13.23 -5.82
CA MET A 129 -2.55 13.92 -6.45
C MET A 129 -2.64 15.43 -6.19
N MET A 130 -1.55 16.03 -5.74
CA MET A 130 -1.40 17.48 -5.70
C MET A 130 -1.15 18.01 -7.12
N PRO A 131 -1.88 19.04 -7.60
CA PRO A 131 -1.64 19.62 -8.91
C PRO A 131 -0.26 20.27 -8.96
N GLN A 132 0.51 19.95 -10.01
CA GLN A 132 1.78 20.60 -10.33
C GLN A 132 1.59 21.51 -11.56
N PRO A 133 1.98 22.79 -11.51
CA PRO A 133 1.92 23.66 -12.68
C PRO A 133 2.99 23.27 -13.74
N PRO A 134 2.70 23.46 -15.04
CA PRO A 134 3.68 23.24 -16.11
C PRO A 134 4.94 24.09 -15.93
N TYR A 135 6.12 23.51 -16.19
CA TYR A 135 7.41 24.19 -16.18
C TYR A 135 7.80 24.87 -14.84
N SER A 136 7.34 24.33 -13.71
CA SER A 136 7.67 24.85 -12.37
C SER A 136 8.58 23.91 -11.57
N PRO A 137 9.86 23.73 -11.98
CA PRO A 137 10.81 22.91 -11.22
C PRO A 137 11.10 23.48 -9.82
N ASP A 138 10.85 24.77 -9.61
CA ASP A 138 10.95 25.48 -8.33
C ASP A 138 9.87 25.08 -7.31
N LEU A 139 8.79 24.45 -7.79
CA LEU A 139 7.72 23.85 -6.96
C LEU A 139 7.89 22.33 -6.81
N ALA A 140 8.75 21.70 -7.59
CA ALA A 140 9.07 20.30 -7.42
C ALA A 140 10.09 20.11 -6.28
N LEU A 141 9.63 19.62 -5.12
CA LEU A 141 10.47 19.32 -3.95
C LEU A 141 11.73 18.50 -4.31
N CYS A 142 11.62 17.57 -5.25
CA CYS A 142 12.74 16.77 -5.72
C CYS A 142 13.78 17.60 -6.47
N ASP A 143 13.35 18.50 -7.36
CA ASP A 143 14.22 19.38 -8.14
C ASP A 143 14.88 20.48 -7.31
N PHE A 144 14.11 21.08 -6.41
CA PHE A 144 14.54 22.17 -5.56
C PHE A 144 15.52 21.72 -4.47
N PHE A 145 15.27 20.56 -3.84
CA PHE A 145 15.98 20.17 -2.60
C PHE A 145 16.63 18.79 -2.66
N LEU A 146 15.89 17.75 -3.08
CA LEU A 146 16.33 16.38 -2.84
C LEU A 146 17.39 15.88 -3.83
N PHE A 147 17.40 16.36 -5.07
CA PHE A 147 18.34 15.84 -6.06
C PHE A 147 19.79 16.08 -5.63
N LEU A 148 20.52 14.98 -5.46
CA LEU A 148 21.93 14.91 -5.05
C LEU A 148 22.91 15.47 -6.11
N LYS A 149 22.41 16.22 -7.10
CA LYS A 149 23.17 16.78 -8.22
C LYS A 149 24.35 17.63 -7.75
N ARG A 150 24.18 18.42 -6.67
CA ARG A 150 25.25 19.27 -6.12
C ARG A 150 26.33 18.48 -5.37
N PRO A 151 26.01 17.66 -4.34
CA PRO A 151 27.03 16.94 -3.58
C PRO A 151 27.77 15.88 -4.40
N MET A 152 27.13 15.31 -5.42
CA MET A 152 27.75 14.31 -6.30
C MET A 152 28.41 14.92 -7.54
N LYS A 153 28.35 16.25 -7.74
CA LYS A 153 28.89 16.91 -8.94
C LYS A 153 30.40 16.72 -9.03
N GLY A 154 30.89 16.36 -10.22
CA GLY A 154 32.31 16.24 -10.50
C GLY A 154 32.98 14.97 -9.96
N ARG A 155 32.24 14.12 -9.24
CA ARG A 155 32.72 12.79 -8.85
C ARG A 155 32.51 11.82 -10.00
N ARG A 156 33.50 10.97 -10.26
CA ARG A 156 33.39 9.83 -11.18
C ARG A 156 33.27 8.57 -10.36
N TYR A 157 32.33 7.72 -10.73
CA TYR A 157 32.09 6.45 -10.08
C TYR A 157 32.35 5.35 -11.10
N ALA A 158 33.15 4.35 -10.73
CA ALA A 158 33.53 3.26 -11.62
C ALA A 158 32.45 2.18 -11.68
N THR A 159 31.65 2.04 -10.62
CA THR A 159 30.64 0.98 -10.50
C THR A 159 29.29 1.50 -10.00
N ILE A 160 28.22 0.76 -10.30
CA ILE A 160 26.87 1.08 -9.83
C ILE A 160 26.79 1.01 -8.30
N GLU A 161 27.49 0.05 -7.67
CA GLU A 161 27.48 -0.11 -6.21
C GLU A 161 28.13 1.08 -5.50
N GLU A 162 29.17 1.66 -6.09
CA GLU A 162 29.80 2.87 -5.61
C GLU A 162 28.83 4.07 -5.66
N ILE A 163 28.09 4.23 -6.77
CA ILE A 163 27.06 5.28 -6.90
C ILE A 163 25.96 5.11 -5.87
N LYS A 164 25.46 3.88 -5.68
CA LYS A 164 24.41 3.58 -4.69
C LYS A 164 24.88 3.91 -3.27
N THR A 165 26.12 3.53 -2.94
CA THR A 165 26.71 3.75 -1.61
C THR A 165 26.88 5.24 -1.36
N ALA A 166 27.49 5.98 -2.29
CA ALA A 166 27.65 7.43 -2.20
C ALA A 166 26.30 8.16 -2.13
N SER A 167 25.31 7.74 -2.93
CA SER A 167 23.96 8.32 -2.90
C SER A 167 23.30 8.12 -1.54
N LYS A 168 23.43 6.91 -0.97
CA LYS A 168 22.91 6.58 0.36
C LYS A 168 23.57 7.41 1.45
N GLU A 169 24.89 7.58 1.38
CA GLU A 169 25.62 8.42 2.33
C GLU A 169 25.17 9.88 2.29
N GLU A 170 25.03 10.47 1.08
CA GLU A 170 24.56 11.85 0.95
C GLU A 170 23.10 12.01 1.42
N LEU A 171 22.22 11.02 1.16
CA LEU A 171 20.85 11.04 1.66
C LEU A 171 20.79 10.95 3.19
N ASN A 172 21.65 10.16 3.80
CA ASN A 172 21.72 10.01 5.26
C ASN A 172 22.25 11.26 5.96
N LYS A 173 23.01 12.12 5.26
CA LYS A 173 23.46 13.42 5.81
C LYS A 173 22.35 14.44 5.95
N ILE A 174 21.29 14.31 5.14
CA ILE A 174 20.17 15.24 5.24
C ILE A 174 19.52 15.02 6.60
N THR A 175 19.32 16.06 7.39
CA THR A 175 18.67 15.94 8.71
C THR A 175 17.16 16.13 8.61
N LYS A 176 16.43 15.74 9.66
CA LYS A 176 14.99 15.99 9.77
C LYS A 176 14.65 17.49 9.67
N ASN A 177 15.47 18.33 10.31
CA ASN A 177 15.29 19.78 10.30
C ASN A 177 15.45 20.36 8.88
N ASP A 178 16.34 19.80 8.07
CA ASP A 178 16.52 20.25 6.68
C ASP A 178 15.26 19.99 5.83
N PHE A 179 14.59 18.84 6.00
CA PHE A 179 13.31 18.61 5.31
C PHE A 179 12.19 19.49 5.84
N LEU A 180 12.10 19.69 7.15
CA LEU A 180 11.07 20.57 7.71
C LEU A 180 11.25 21.99 7.17
N LYS A 181 12.48 22.50 7.19
CA LYS A 181 12.80 23.81 6.62
C LYS A 181 12.46 23.87 5.13
N CYS A 182 12.86 22.88 4.34
CA CYS A 182 12.51 22.79 2.93
C CYS A 182 11.00 22.81 2.69
N PHE A 183 10.23 22.09 3.51
CA PHE A 183 8.78 22.02 3.37
C PHE A 183 8.12 23.36 3.72
N GLU A 184 8.60 24.06 4.75
CA GLU A 184 8.14 25.42 5.05
C GLU A 184 8.52 26.42 3.96
N ASP A 185 9.70 26.30 3.36
CA ASP A 185 10.11 27.11 2.20
C ASP A 185 9.25 26.81 0.97
N TRP A 186 8.84 25.55 0.79
CA TRP A 186 7.93 25.14 -0.29
C TRP A 186 6.53 25.73 -0.13
N LYS A 187 5.99 25.81 1.09
CA LYS A 187 4.67 26.44 1.36
C LYS A 187 4.64 27.95 1.06
N LYS A 188 5.79 28.62 1.11
CA LYS A 188 5.91 30.07 0.88
C LYS A 188 6.03 30.43 -0.60
N ARG A 189 6.28 29.45 -1.47
CA ARG A 189 6.37 29.61 -2.92
C ARG A 189 4.98 29.45 -3.53
#